data_AF-V4PV51-F1
#
_entry.id   AF-V4PV51-F1
#
_cell.length_a   1.000
_cell.length_b   1.000
_cell.length_c   1.000
_cell.angle_alpha   90.00
_cell.angle_beta   90.00
_cell.angle_gamma   90.00
#
_symmetry.space_group_name_H-M   'P 1'
#
loop_
_entity.id
_entity.type
_entity.pdbx_description
1 polymer ?
#
loop_
_entity_poly.entity_id
_entity_poly.type
_entity_poly.pdbx_seq_one_letter_code
_entity_poly.pdbx_strand_id
1 'polypeptide(L)'
;MKSVLLVSACAAALGLAAISAVSVSYAGSSRPDDSSRQLTRNRSECFDPDFVRSYVTVNDHKVVIVSDRNNAYELTLGGVCIGLDTSFQIGIRSRHGFSDICGPFDGDIVWDDGLRGLQSCPITSMRHLEGEEAADYVRGGRSQRGSDERSDDRNR
;
A
#
# COMPACT_ATOMS: atom_id res chain seq x y z
N MET A 1 12.01 -33.51 42.76
CA MET A 1 11.11 -33.20 43.90
C MET A 1 10.03 -32.26 43.39
N LYS A 2 8.74 -32.64 43.55
CA LYS A 2 7.55 -31.75 43.68
C LYS A 2 7.18 -30.91 42.44
N SER A 3 5.97 -30.90 41.87
CA SER A 3 4.65 -31.36 42.30
C SER A 3 3.72 -31.52 41.09
N VAL A 4 2.89 -32.57 41.13
CA VAL A 4 1.69 -32.80 40.31
C VAL A 4 0.50 -32.18 41.05
N LEU A 5 -0.39 -31.44 40.38
CA LEU A 5 -1.77 -31.24 40.87
C LEU A 5 -2.78 -31.14 39.71
N LEU A 6 -3.54 -32.23 39.57
CA LEU A 6 -4.82 -32.43 38.87
C LEU A 6 -5.97 -31.87 39.72
N VAL A 7 -6.89 -31.09 39.16
CA VAL A 7 -8.25 -30.78 39.68
C VAL A 7 -9.07 -30.23 38.48
N SER A 8 -10.34 -30.54 38.16
CA SER A 8 -11.42 -31.26 38.82
C SER A 8 -12.39 -31.79 37.74
N ALA A 9 -12.93 -32.98 37.94
CA ALA A 9 -14.13 -33.48 37.28
C ALA A 9 -15.35 -33.18 38.17
N CYS A 10 -16.42 -32.60 37.61
CA CYS A 10 -17.73 -32.56 38.24
C CYS A 10 -18.72 -33.34 37.38
N ALA A 11 -19.35 -34.33 38.01
CA ALA A 11 -20.26 -35.29 37.42
C ALA A 11 -21.72 -34.83 37.49
N ALA A 12 -22.48 -35.34 36.52
CA ALA A 12 -23.88 -35.79 36.58
C ALA A 12 -25.00 -34.80 36.96
N ALA A 13 -25.94 -34.60 36.03
CA ALA A 13 -27.37 -34.69 36.34
C ALA A 13 -28.17 -35.06 35.06
N LEU A 14 -28.79 -36.24 35.10
CA LEU A 14 -29.86 -36.67 34.20
C LEU A 14 -31.14 -35.93 34.60
N GLY A 15 -31.83 -35.33 33.62
CA GLY A 15 -33.13 -34.69 33.81
C GLY A 15 -33.94 -34.69 32.52
N LEU A 16 -34.75 -35.73 32.34
CA LEU A 16 -35.83 -35.80 31.36
C LEU A 16 -37.00 -34.93 31.82
N ALA A 17 -37.43 -33.94 31.03
CA ALA A 17 -38.84 -33.60 30.78
C ALA A 17 -39.03 -32.35 29.92
N ALA A 18 -40.16 -32.36 29.20
CA ALA A 18 -40.92 -31.23 28.65
C ALA A 18 -40.65 -30.83 27.18
N ILE A 19 -41.54 -31.35 26.34
CA ILE A 19 -41.84 -30.92 24.97
C ILE A 19 -42.26 -29.45 24.99
N SER A 20 -41.58 -28.62 24.20
CA SER A 20 -42.09 -27.31 23.77
C SER A 20 -41.90 -27.18 22.26
N ALA A 21 -43.02 -26.91 21.59
CA ALA A 21 -43.08 -26.58 20.18
C ALA A 21 -42.56 -25.15 19.94
N VAL A 22 -42.38 -24.84 18.65
CA VAL A 22 -42.19 -23.51 18.04
C VAL A 22 -40.73 -23.05 17.88
N SER A 23 -40.21 -23.21 16.65
CA SER A 23 -39.81 -22.12 15.73
C SER A 23 -38.76 -22.68 14.76
N VAL A 24 -39.11 -22.78 13.47
CA VAL A 24 -38.09 -22.84 12.41
C VAL A 24 -37.44 -21.47 12.37
N SER A 25 -36.39 -21.29 13.17
CA SER A 25 -35.43 -20.23 12.94
C SER A 25 -34.62 -20.67 11.75
N TYR A 26 -34.91 -20.08 10.60
CA TYR A 26 -33.95 -20.01 9.50
C TYR A 26 -32.67 -19.48 10.14
N ALA A 27 -31.69 -20.35 10.33
CA ALA A 27 -30.33 -19.93 10.62
C ALA A 27 -29.89 -19.19 9.35
N GLY A 28 -30.26 -17.91 9.29
CA GLY A 28 -29.50 -16.94 8.53
C GLY A 28 -28.08 -17.12 9.02
N SER A 29 -27.28 -17.76 8.18
CA SER A 29 -25.86 -17.87 8.36
C SER A 29 -25.37 -16.46 8.64
N SER A 30 -25.09 -16.17 9.91
CA SER A 30 -24.22 -15.07 10.30
C SER A 30 -22.88 -15.42 9.67
N ARG A 31 -22.75 -15.12 8.38
CA ARG A 31 -21.46 -14.96 7.73
C ARG A 31 -20.71 -14.00 8.65
N PRO A 32 -19.53 -14.37 9.16
CA PRO A 32 -18.72 -13.40 9.87
C PRO A 32 -18.61 -12.18 8.96
N ASP A 33 -18.99 -11.03 9.48
CA ASP A 33 -18.84 -9.72 8.84
C ASP A 33 -17.35 -9.57 8.51
N ASP A 34 -17.00 -9.91 7.27
CA ASP A 34 -15.66 -9.77 6.69
C ASP A 34 -15.48 -8.33 6.17
N SER A 35 -15.99 -7.37 6.94
CA SER A 35 -16.14 -5.98 6.50
C SER A 35 -16.12 -5.00 7.66
N SER A 36 -15.09 -5.02 8.52
CA SER A 36 -14.83 -3.85 9.39
C SER A 36 -13.47 -3.78 10.09
N ARG A 37 -12.48 -4.61 9.72
CA ARG A 37 -11.04 -4.31 9.99
C ARG A 37 -10.30 -3.82 8.75
N GLN A 38 -11.02 -3.51 7.69
CA GLN A 38 -10.50 -2.58 6.70
C GLN A 38 -10.49 -1.22 7.39
N LEU A 39 -9.37 -0.93 8.04
CA LEU A 39 -8.96 0.43 8.41
C LEU A 39 -9.51 1.33 7.31
N THR A 40 -10.32 2.32 7.69
CA THR A 40 -10.81 3.36 6.79
C THR A 40 -9.62 4.17 6.30
N ARG A 41 -8.72 3.55 5.53
CA ARG A 41 -7.67 4.22 4.78
C ARG A 41 -8.44 5.03 3.76
N ASN A 42 -8.34 6.33 3.95
CA ASN A 42 -8.98 7.26 3.07
C ASN A 42 -8.41 7.01 1.67
N ARG A 43 -9.19 6.45 0.75
CA ARG A 43 -8.67 6.08 -0.59
C ARG A 43 -8.07 7.27 -1.34
N SER A 44 -8.48 8.50 -1.01
CA SER A 44 -7.86 9.70 -1.58
C SER A 44 -6.40 9.90 -1.15
N GLU A 45 -5.99 9.29 -0.04
CA GLU A 45 -4.62 9.33 0.48
C GLU A 45 -3.77 8.17 -0.04
N CYS A 46 -4.36 7.24 -0.80
CA CYS A 46 -3.65 6.13 -1.43
C CYS A 46 -3.37 6.43 -2.90
N PHE A 47 -2.31 5.83 -3.43
CA PHE A 47 -2.12 5.72 -4.88
C PHE A 47 -1.89 4.27 -5.28
N ASP A 48 -2.26 3.96 -6.51
CA ASP A 48 -1.98 2.68 -7.13
C ASP A 48 -0.65 2.81 -7.92
N PRO A 49 0.37 1.98 -7.61
CA PRO A 49 1.66 1.97 -8.31
C PRO A 49 1.55 1.88 -9.83
N ASP A 50 0.55 1.17 -10.35
CA ASP A 50 0.37 0.95 -11.79
C ASP A 50 -0.07 2.22 -12.53
N PHE A 51 -0.61 3.21 -11.80
CA PHE A 51 -1.06 4.49 -12.35
C PHE A 51 -0.07 5.64 -12.10
N VAL A 52 1.14 5.35 -11.63
CA VAL A 52 2.20 6.35 -11.49
C VAL A 52 2.73 6.74 -12.87
N ARG A 53 2.67 8.04 -13.17
CA ARG A 53 2.95 8.59 -14.51
C ARG A 53 4.34 9.21 -14.62
N SER A 54 4.84 9.76 -13.52
CA SER A 54 6.16 10.36 -13.45
C SER A 54 6.67 10.35 -12.02
N TYR A 55 7.99 10.47 -11.88
CA TYR A 55 8.64 10.61 -10.59
C TYR A 55 9.80 11.60 -10.68
N VAL A 56 10.21 12.11 -9.52
CA VAL A 56 11.40 12.92 -9.32
C VAL A 56 12.11 12.38 -8.11
N THR A 57 13.34 11.91 -8.30
CA THR A 57 14.25 11.55 -7.21
C THR A 57 14.86 12.83 -6.65
N VAL A 58 14.43 13.24 -5.45
CA VAL A 58 14.96 14.46 -4.81
C VAL A 58 16.35 14.17 -4.22
N ASN A 59 16.52 12.97 -3.65
CA ASN A 59 17.77 12.39 -3.18
C ASN A 59 17.58 10.89 -2.87
N ASP A 60 18.60 10.22 -2.32
CA ASP A 60 18.58 8.81 -1.91
C ASP A 60 17.63 8.46 -0.75
N HIS A 61 16.86 9.43 -0.23
CA HIS A 61 15.89 9.24 0.83
C HIS A 61 14.48 9.68 0.46
N LYS A 62 14.32 10.36 -0.68
CA LYS A 62 13.08 11.06 -1.00
C LYS A 62 12.79 11.01 -2.49
N VAL A 63 11.58 10.57 -2.80
CA VAL A 63 11.04 10.54 -4.16
C VAL A 63 9.69 11.23 -4.16
N VAL A 64 9.44 12.08 -5.13
CA VAL A 64 8.12 12.62 -5.40
C VAL A 64 7.54 11.91 -6.61
N ILE A 65 6.33 11.40 -6.50
CA ILE A 65 5.64 10.72 -7.59
C ILE A 65 4.39 11.49 -7.98
N VAL A 66 3.99 11.37 -9.24
CA VAL A 66 2.72 11.90 -9.73
C VAL A 66 1.90 10.72 -10.24
N SER A 67 0.75 10.50 -9.61
CA SER A 67 -0.20 9.44 -9.95
C SER A 67 -1.25 9.94 -10.96
N ASP A 68 -2.29 9.14 -11.16
CA ASP A 68 -3.51 9.53 -11.85
C ASP A 68 -4.10 10.84 -11.29
N ARG A 69 -4.89 11.52 -12.14
CA ARG A 69 -5.58 12.78 -11.81
C ARG A 69 -4.67 13.92 -11.32
N ASN A 70 -3.35 13.80 -11.54
CA ASN A 70 -2.34 14.75 -11.10
C ASN A 70 -2.19 14.85 -9.57
N ASN A 71 -2.48 13.78 -8.85
CA ASN A 71 -2.16 13.70 -7.44
C ASN A 71 -0.66 13.51 -7.28
N ALA A 72 -0.01 14.34 -6.47
CA ALA A 72 1.42 14.27 -6.23
C ALA A 72 1.68 13.81 -4.79
N TYR A 73 2.62 12.89 -4.62
CA TYR A 73 2.94 12.33 -3.31
C TYR A 73 4.44 12.38 -3.06
N GLU A 74 4.82 12.88 -1.89
CA GLU A 74 6.17 12.79 -1.39
C GLU A 74 6.33 11.49 -0.60
N LEU A 75 7.29 10.67 -1.01
CA LEU A 75 7.65 9.41 -0.39
C LEU A 75 8.99 9.58 0.31
N THR A 76 9.03 9.23 1.59
CA THR A 76 10.29 9.08 2.33
C THR A 76 10.66 7.61 2.37
N LEU A 77 11.94 7.31 2.14
CA LEU A 77 12.47 5.96 2.06
C LEU A 77 13.22 5.57 3.33
N GLY A 78 13.25 4.28 3.60
CA GLY A 78 13.95 3.71 4.75
C GLY A 78 15.45 3.57 4.49
N GLY A 79 16.26 4.17 5.35
CA GLY A 79 17.72 4.13 5.23
C GLY A 79 18.21 4.96 4.04
N VAL A 80 19.48 4.77 3.67
CA VAL A 80 20.10 5.39 2.49
C VAL A 80 19.95 4.45 1.30
N CYS A 81 19.18 4.86 0.28
CA CYS A 81 18.95 4.08 -0.93
C CYS A 81 20.02 4.42 -1.98
N ILE A 82 21.25 3.97 -1.73
CA ILE A 82 22.44 4.36 -2.50
C ILE A 82 22.21 4.15 -3.99
N GLY A 83 22.43 5.20 -4.80
CA GLY A 83 22.37 5.16 -6.25
C GLY A 83 20.94 5.28 -6.81
N LEU A 84 19.98 5.65 -5.97
CA LEU A 84 18.62 5.93 -6.41
C LEU A 84 18.55 7.28 -7.12
N ASP A 85 19.23 8.30 -6.60
CA ASP A 85 19.30 9.65 -7.17
C ASP A 85 19.86 9.69 -8.60
N THR A 86 20.75 8.75 -8.90
CA THR A 86 21.44 8.58 -10.19
C THR A 86 20.77 7.55 -11.09
N SER A 87 19.70 6.88 -10.63
CA SER A 87 18.96 5.92 -11.43
C SER A 87 18.07 6.60 -12.47
N PHE A 88 18.17 6.14 -13.72
CA PHE A 88 17.31 6.58 -14.82
C PHE A 88 15.94 5.91 -14.81
N GLN A 89 15.74 4.85 -14.04
CA GLN A 89 14.49 4.12 -13.98
C GLN A 89 14.21 3.62 -12.56
N ILE A 90 12.99 3.88 -12.09
CA ILE A 90 12.48 3.29 -10.86
C ILE A 90 11.16 2.57 -11.15
N GLY A 91 10.88 1.54 -10.37
CA GLY A 91 9.57 0.92 -10.23
C GLY A 91 9.05 1.11 -8.80
N ILE A 92 7.75 0.99 -8.64
CA ILE A 92 7.09 1.00 -7.33
C ILE A 92 6.35 -0.31 -7.18
N ARG A 93 6.56 -0.99 -6.07
CA ARG A 93 5.96 -2.30 -5.82
C ARG A 93 5.20 -2.28 -4.51
N SER A 94 3.95 -2.69 -4.53
CA SER A 94 3.18 -2.92 -3.30
C SER A 94 3.64 -4.18 -2.56
N ARG A 95 3.50 -4.16 -1.23
CA ARG A 95 3.81 -5.27 -0.34
C ARG A 95 2.52 -5.90 0.20
N HIS A 96 2.64 -7.09 0.79
CA HIS A 96 1.61 -7.74 1.60
C HIS A 96 0.23 -7.96 0.92
N GLY A 97 0.19 -8.04 -0.41
CA GLY A 97 -1.05 -8.30 -1.16
C GLY A 97 -1.95 -7.07 -1.30
N PHE A 98 -1.47 -5.88 -0.95
CA PHE A 98 -2.15 -4.63 -1.27
C PHE A 98 -1.99 -4.30 -2.75
N SER A 99 -3.03 -3.75 -3.38
CA SER A 99 -2.91 -3.10 -4.69
C SER A 99 -2.36 -1.68 -4.53
N ASP A 100 -2.80 -0.98 -3.48
CA ASP A 100 -2.55 0.44 -3.30
C ASP A 100 -1.51 0.70 -2.19
N ILE A 101 -0.75 1.78 -2.35
CA ILE A 101 0.14 2.33 -1.32
C ILE A 101 -0.62 3.43 -0.60
N CYS A 102 -0.91 3.23 0.67
CA CYS A 102 -1.65 4.20 1.48
C CYS A 102 -0.82 4.78 2.62
N GLY A 103 0.41 4.31 2.81
CA GLY A 103 1.16 4.60 4.01
C GLY A 103 2.49 3.88 4.10
N PRO A 104 3.13 3.97 5.29
CA PRO A 104 4.45 3.44 5.52
C PRO A 104 4.45 1.90 5.46
N PHE A 105 5.48 1.34 4.85
CA PHE A 105 5.74 -0.09 4.66
C PHE A 105 4.70 -0.84 3.80
N ASP A 106 3.77 -0.13 3.18
CA ASP A 106 2.84 -0.71 2.21
C ASP A 106 3.52 -1.00 0.85
N GLY A 107 4.70 -0.43 0.60
CA GLY A 107 5.41 -0.61 -0.68
C GLY A 107 6.90 -0.31 -0.64
N ASP A 108 7.54 -0.57 -1.77
CA ASP A 108 8.94 -0.35 -2.05
C ASP A 108 9.15 0.51 -3.29
N ILE A 109 10.19 1.33 -3.26
CA ILE A 109 10.87 1.75 -4.48
C ILE A 109 11.85 0.65 -4.90
N VAL A 110 11.85 0.31 -6.17
CA VAL A 110 12.73 -0.69 -6.78
C VAL A 110 13.49 0.00 -7.91
N TRP A 111 14.79 -0.18 -8.00
CA TRP A 111 15.60 0.41 -9.07
C TRP A 111 16.78 -0.49 -9.42
N ASP A 112 17.35 -0.30 -10.60
CA ASP A 112 18.63 -0.91 -10.95
C ASP A 112 19.70 0.18 -10.92
N ASP A 113 20.76 -0.04 -10.13
CA ASP A 113 21.89 0.89 -10.03
C ASP A 113 23.02 0.54 -11.02
N GLY A 114 22.85 -0.50 -11.84
CA GLY A 114 23.80 -0.99 -12.83
C GLY A 114 25.04 -1.69 -12.24
N LEU A 115 25.25 -1.65 -10.92
CA LEU A 115 26.44 -2.20 -10.26
C LEU A 115 26.10 -3.42 -9.40
N ARG A 116 25.08 -3.28 -8.56
CA ARG A 116 24.60 -4.30 -7.60
C ARG A 116 23.34 -5.00 -8.11
N GLY A 117 22.82 -4.57 -9.26
CA GLY A 117 21.58 -5.07 -9.86
C GLY A 117 20.35 -4.50 -9.18
N LEU A 118 19.22 -5.20 -9.29
CA LEU A 118 17.93 -4.72 -8.78
C LEU A 118 17.95 -4.54 -7.25
N GLN A 119 17.84 -3.29 -6.81
CA GLN A 119 17.76 -2.86 -5.42
C GLN A 119 16.32 -2.53 -5.03
N SER A 120 16.07 -2.48 -3.72
CA SER A 120 14.77 -2.11 -3.17
C SER A 120 14.91 -1.36 -1.85
N CYS A 121 14.08 -0.33 -1.68
CA CYS A 121 13.99 0.46 -0.46
C CYS A 121 12.54 0.58 0.00
N PRO A 122 12.26 0.31 1.28
CA PRO A 122 10.91 0.43 1.81
C PRO A 122 10.50 1.90 1.89
N ILE A 123 9.24 2.18 1.57
CA ILE A 123 8.61 3.47 1.84
C ILE A 123 8.34 3.53 3.35
N THR A 124 8.82 4.55 4.05
CA THR A 124 8.69 4.72 5.51
C THR A 124 7.79 5.88 5.90
N SER A 125 7.49 6.78 4.97
CA SER A 125 6.48 7.81 5.12
C SER A 125 5.94 8.23 3.76
N MET A 126 4.70 8.71 3.75
CA MET A 126 4.00 9.15 2.56
C MET A 126 3.17 10.38 2.92
N ARG A 127 3.23 11.40 2.06
CA ARG A 127 2.46 12.63 2.22
C ARG A 127 1.90 13.07 0.88
N HIS A 128 0.60 13.36 0.84
CA HIS A 128 -0.01 14.00 -0.33
C HIS A 128 0.42 15.47 -0.40
N LEU A 129 0.80 15.91 -1.60
CA LEU A 129 1.16 17.28 -1.90
C LEU A 129 -0.06 18.01 -2.45
N GLU A 130 -0.26 19.26 -2.03
CA GLU A 130 -1.43 20.06 -2.39
C GLU A 130 -1.01 21.40 -2.98
N GLY A 131 -1.92 22.01 -3.76
CA GLY A 131 -1.78 23.39 -4.22
C GLY A 131 -0.48 23.67 -4.98
N GLU A 132 0.26 24.68 -4.53
CA GLU A 132 1.49 25.15 -5.18
C GLU A 132 2.61 24.11 -5.14
N GLU A 133 2.72 23.36 -4.03
CA GLU A 133 3.76 22.32 -3.86
C GLU A 133 3.59 21.19 -4.87
N ALA A 134 2.36 20.76 -5.13
CA ALA A 134 2.08 19.74 -6.15
C ALA A 134 2.29 20.28 -7.58
N ALA A 135 2.03 21.57 -7.80
CA ALA A 135 1.99 22.16 -9.12
C ALA A 135 3.34 22.13 -9.84
N ASP A 136 4.46 22.20 -9.12
CA ASP A 136 5.81 22.11 -9.67
C ASP A 136 6.07 20.75 -10.32
N TYR A 137 5.60 19.67 -9.69
CA TYR A 137 5.77 18.30 -10.20
C TYR A 137 4.77 17.98 -11.32
N VAL A 138 3.51 18.40 -11.15
CA VAL A 138 2.43 18.15 -12.12
C VAL A 138 2.67 18.89 -13.43
N ARG A 139 3.11 20.16 -13.39
CA ARG A 139 3.39 20.93 -14.61
C ARG A 139 4.65 20.44 -15.32
N GLY A 140 5.69 20.05 -14.57
CA GLY A 140 6.94 19.52 -15.12
C GLY A 140 6.76 18.24 -15.94
N GLY A 141 5.86 17.33 -15.52
CA GLY A 141 5.52 16.15 -16.31
C GLY A 141 4.78 16.46 -17.62
N ARG A 142 4.06 17.59 -17.68
CA ARG A 142 3.29 17.99 -18.87
C ARG A 142 4.19 18.59 -19.96
N SER A 143 5.25 19.30 -19.59
CA SER A 143 6.19 19.87 -20.55
C SER A 143 7.06 18.81 -21.22
N GLN A 144 7.53 17.80 -20.47
CA GLN A 144 8.33 16.70 -21.03
C GLN A 144 7.54 15.87 -22.06
N ARG A 145 6.28 15.53 -21.76
CA ARG A 145 5.41 14.77 -22.68
C ARG A 145 5.15 15.50 -24.00
N GLY A 146 5.05 16.83 -23.97
CA GLY A 146 4.83 17.65 -25.17
C GLY A 146 6.08 17.82 -26.05
N SER A 147 7.28 17.65 -25.50
CA SER A 147 8.53 17.65 -26.26
C SER A 147 8.84 16.31 -26.93
N ASP A 148 8.47 15.19 -26.31
CA ASP A 148 8.68 13.86 -26.89
C ASP A 148 7.77 13.62 -28.09
N GLU A 149 6.49 13.98 -27.98
CA GLU A 149 5.49 13.80 -29.05
C GLU A 149 5.77 14.69 -30.28
N ARG A 150 6.47 15.83 -30.08
CA ARG A 150 6.87 16.74 -31.18
C ARG A 150 8.16 16.31 -31.89
N SER A 151 8.88 15.34 -31.35
CA SER A 151 10.14 14.86 -31.91
C SER A 151 9.91 13.73 -32.93
N ASP A 152 8.83 12.96 -32.79
CA ASP A 152 8.46 11.89 -33.74
C ASP A 152 7.95 12.42 -35.09
N ASP A 153 7.30 13.59 -35.13
CA ASP A 153 6.80 14.18 -36.38
C ASP A 153 7.90 14.81 -37.26
N ARG A 154 9.14 14.91 -36.76
CA ARG A 154 10.25 15.56 -37.48
C ARG A 154 11.19 14.57 -38.18
N ASN A 155 10.93 13.27 -38.05
CA ASN A 155 11.72 12.21 -38.66
C ASN A 155 10.91 11.34 -39.65
N ARG A 156 9.82 11.89 -40.17
CA ARG A 156 9.02 11.36 -41.29
C ARG A 156 9.08 12.30 -42.48
#